data_AF-A0AA87ZBA8-F1
#
_entry.id   AF-A0AA87ZBA8-F1
#
_cell.length_a   1.000
_cell.length_b   1.000
_cell.length_c   1.000
_cell.angle_alpha   90.00
_cell.angle_beta   90.00
_cell.angle_gamma   90.00
#
_symmetry.space_group_name_H-M   'P 1'
#
loop_
_entity.id
_entity.type
_entity.pdbx_description
1 polymer ?
#
loop_
_entity_poly.entity_id
_entity_poly.type
_entity_poly.pdbx_seq_one_letter_code
_entity_poly.pdbx_strand_id
1 'polypeptide(L)'
;MNRAMKPLAYYAHSSMRQGNQIEVPIPYTIMGFDMPVFLSFEDIYEFINLQEISANCILVYMRYLEELCRINGQAEKFVFVSPSLISPVRTDTEDAGRRERADNLLSFLRDAPKERLYLVPHNRGRHWVLGVIDPWEDLVLYFDPLREKKRDDFTELMNMAFTDWKITTGEGIRRRRDCKTKFSNCPCPLQEGSVECGYFILGENGLDM
;
A
#
# COMPACT_ATOMS: atom_id res chain seq x y z
N MET A 1 -14.47 -16.28 -15.41
CA MET A 1 -14.80 -14.96 -15.98
C MET A 1 -16.30 -14.68 -15.82
N ASN A 2 -16.65 -13.76 -14.91
CA ASN A 2 -18.03 -13.30 -14.73
C ASN A 2 -18.58 -12.83 -16.10
N ARG A 3 -19.82 -13.24 -16.44
CA ARG A 3 -20.43 -12.87 -17.73
C ARG A 3 -20.47 -11.35 -17.93
N ALA A 4 -20.61 -10.59 -16.85
CA ALA A 4 -20.61 -9.12 -16.86
C ALA A 4 -19.27 -8.50 -17.28
N MET A 5 -18.15 -9.19 -17.04
CA MET A 5 -16.82 -8.62 -17.28
C MET A 5 -16.24 -8.96 -18.66
N LYS A 6 -16.92 -9.81 -19.44
CA LYS A 6 -16.49 -10.17 -20.80
C LYS A 6 -16.35 -8.98 -21.75
N PRO A 7 -17.30 -8.02 -21.78
CA PRO A 7 -17.17 -6.83 -22.60
C PRO A 7 -15.95 -5.99 -22.21
N LEU A 8 -15.68 -5.83 -20.90
CA LEU A 8 -14.55 -5.03 -20.42
C LEU A 8 -13.20 -5.61 -20.89
N ALA A 9 -13.01 -6.93 -20.77
CA ALA A 9 -11.81 -7.58 -21.26
C ALA A 9 -11.65 -7.45 -22.78
N TYR A 10 -12.75 -7.54 -23.54
CA TYR A 10 -12.74 -7.33 -24.99
C TYR A 10 -12.29 -5.92 -25.37
N TYR A 11 -12.81 -4.90 -24.70
CA TYR A 11 -12.43 -3.51 -24.95
C TYR A 11 -10.99 -3.22 -24.52
N ALA A 12 -10.57 -3.70 -23.35
CA ALA A 12 -9.19 -3.58 -22.89
C ALA A 12 -8.22 -4.19 -23.91
N HIS A 13 -8.46 -5.45 -24.32
CA HIS A 13 -7.64 -6.12 -25.32
C HIS A 13 -7.60 -5.38 -26.65
N SER A 14 -8.75 -4.84 -27.09
CA SER A 14 -8.84 -4.13 -28.38
C SER A 14 -8.13 -2.78 -28.37
N SER A 15 -8.19 -2.04 -27.26
CA SER A 15 -7.58 -0.70 -27.12
C SER A 15 -6.09 -0.75 -26.79
N MET A 16 -5.62 -1.81 -26.12
CA MET A 16 -4.24 -1.95 -25.63
C MET A 16 -3.35 -2.80 -26.54
N ARG A 17 -3.76 -3.00 -27.80
CA ARG A 17 -2.98 -3.74 -28.80
C ARG A 17 -1.60 -3.13 -29.00
N GLN A 18 -0.63 -3.95 -29.41
CA GLN A 18 0.75 -3.56 -29.73
C GLN A 18 1.56 -2.95 -28.56
N GLY A 19 1.18 -3.26 -27.32
CA GLY A 19 1.90 -2.80 -26.13
C GLY A 19 1.46 -1.43 -25.63
N ASN A 20 0.34 -0.89 -26.13
CA ASN A 20 -0.25 0.33 -25.60
C ASN A 20 -0.67 0.14 -24.14
N GLN A 21 -0.35 1.11 -23.29
CA GLN A 21 -0.68 1.13 -21.87
C GLN A 21 -1.52 2.36 -21.53
N ILE A 22 -2.30 2.28 -20.46
CA ILE A 22 -3.02 3.43 -19.91
C ILE A 22 -2.08 4.13 -18.94
N GLU A 23 -1.63 5.32 -19.31
CA GLU A 23 -0.88 6.20 -18.41
C GLU A 23 -1.82 6.80 -17.36
N VAL A 24 -1.49 6.61 -16.08
CA VAL A 24 -2.21 7.17 -14.95
C VAL A 24 -1.26 8.08 -14.17
N PRO A 25 -1.46 9.41 -14.19
CA PRO A 25 -0.66 10.32 -13.40
C PRO A 25 -0.82 10.05 -11.91
N ILE A 26 0.29 9.87 -11.18
CA ILE A 26 0.27 9.67 -9.73
C ILE A 26 0.63 10.98 -9.02
N PRO A 27 -0.18 11.45 -8.07
CA PRO A 27 0.14 12.64 -7.28
C PRO A 27 1.46 12.51 -6.51
N TYR A 28 2.21 13.60 -6.42
CA TYR A 28 3.39 13.73 -5.56
C TYR A 28 3.09 13.31 -4.11
N THR A 29 1.88 13.54 -3.63
CA THR A 29 1.43 13.18 -2.27
C THR A 29 1.44 11.66 -2.01
N ILE A 30 1.52 10.82 -3.04
CA ILE A 30 1.55 9.35 -2.93
C ILE A 30 2.95 8.77 -3.10
N MET A 31 3.78 9.36 -3.97
CA MET A 31 5.12 8.85 -4.31
C MET A 31 6.28 9.67 -3.73
N GLY A 32 6.09 10.94 -3.42
CA GLY A 32 7.17 11.87 -3.10
C GLY A 32 7.98 12.32 -4.33
N PHE A 33 7.53 11.99 -5.54
CA PHE A 33 8.08 12.45 -6.83
C PHE A 33 7.03 12.32 -7.94
N ASP A 34 7.25 13.01 -9.06
CA ASP A 34 6.35 12.98 -10.22
C ASP A 34 6.72 11.83 -11.16
N MET A 35 5.94 10.75 -11.11
CA MET A 35 6.07 9.63 -12.03
C MET A 35 4.70 9.00 -12.28
N PRO A 36 4.26 8.87 -13.53
CA PRO A 36 3.03 8.15 -13.83
C PRO A 36 3.22 6.64 -13.61
N VAL A 37 2.11 5.93 -13.45
CA VAL A 37 2.07 4.47 -13.58
C VAL A 37 1.40 4.09 -14.88
N PHE A 38 1.82 2.99 -15.48
CA PHE A 38 1.26 2.49 -16.73
C PHE A 38 0.51 1.18 -16.47
N LEU A 39 -0.80 1.18 -16.68
CA LEU A 39 -1.59 -0.05 -16.65
C LEU A 39 -1.46 -0.77 -17.99
N SER A 40 -1.08 -2.03 -17.93
CA SER A 40 -0.99 -2.96 -19.05
C SER A 40 -2.32 -3.69 -19.29
N PHE A 41 -2.41 -4.39 -20.42
CA PHE A 41 -3.54 -5.28 -20.67
C PHE A 41 -3.58 -6.40 -19.62
N GLU A 42 -2.42 -6.91 -19.21
CA GLU A 42 -2.25 -7.94 -18.19
C GLU A 42 -2.84 -7.49 -16.85
N ASP A 43 -2.54 -6.27 -16.40
CA ASP A 43 -3.09 -5.68 -15.16
C ASP A 43 -4.63 -5.71 -15.17
N ILE A 44 -5.24 -5.27 -16.28
CA ILE A 44 -6.70 -5.22 -16.43
C ILE A 44 -7.26 -6.64 -16.54
N TYR A 45 -6.61 -7.51 -17.30
CA TYR A 45 -7.05 -8.88 -17.52
C TYR A 45 -7.03 -9.71 -16.23
N GLU A 46 -5.98 -9.59 -15.44
CA GLU A 46 -5.85 -10.25 -14.13
C GLU A 46 -6.91 -9.75 -13.16
N PHE A 47 -7.11 -8.43 -13.07
CA PHE A 47 -8.15 -7.82 -12.24
C PHE A 47 -9.56 -8.33 -12.61
N ILE A 48 -9.90 -8.31 -13.90
CA ILE A 48 -11.20 -8.77 -14.41
C ILE A 48 -11.46 -10.26 -14.13
N ASN A 49 -10.39 -11.07 -14.12
CA ASN A 49 -10.48 -12.51 -13.90
C ASN A 49 -10.27 -12.92 -12.44
N LEU A 50 -10.28 -11.96 -11.50
CA LEU A 50 -10.07 -12.22 -10.08
C LEU A 50 -8.76 -12.99 -9.82
N GLN A 51 -7.70 -12.62 -10.54
CA GLN A 51 -6.34 -13.16 -10.35
C GLN A 51 -5.53 -12.25 -9.42
N GLU A 52 -4.30 -12.65 -9.10
CA GLU A 52 -3.39 -11.86 -8.27
C GLU A 52 -3.18 -10.49 -8.92
N ILE A 53 -3.52 -9.41 -8.20
CA ILE A 53 -3.41 -8.05 -8.75
C ILE A 53 -2.03 -7.46 -8.52
N SER A 54 -1.58 -6.71 -9.51
CA SER A 54 -0.27 -6.06 -9.49
C SER A 54 -0.21 -4.85 -8.54
N ALA A 55 1.01 -4.38 -8.29
CA ALA A 55 1.24 -3.13 -7.57
C ALA A 55 0.66 -1.92 -8.31
N ASN A 56 0.57 -1.98 -9.64
CA ASN A 56 -0.03 -0.90 -10.44
C ASN A 56 -1.53 -0.79 -10.15
N CYS A 57 -2.24 -1.91 -10.06
CA CYS A 57 -3.66 -1.92 -9.68
C CYS A 57 -3.88 -1.35 -8.28
N ILE A 58 -3.07 -1.76 -7.29
CA ILE A 58 -3.12 -1.20 -5.93
C ILE A 58 -2.88 0.31 -5.95
N LEU A 59 -1.84 0.76 -6.65
CA LEU A 59 -1.46 2.17 -6.72
C LEU A 59 -2.53 3.05 -7.39
N VAL A 60 -3.14 2.58 -8.49
CA VAL A 60 -4.24 3.29 -9.15
C VAL A 60 -5.45 3.41 -8.22
N TYR A 61 -5.73 2.38 -7.41
CA TYR A 61 -6.79 2.46 -6.41
C TYR A 61 -6.44 3.43 -5.26
N MET A 62 -5.19 3.44 -4.77
CA MET A 62 -4.75 4.42 -3.77
C MET A 62 -4.86 5.85 -4.28
N ARG A 63 -4.55 6.10 -5.56
CA ARG A 63 -4.82 7.38 -6.23
C ARG A 63 -6.30 7.73 -6.23
N TYR A 64 -7.17 6.78 -6.56
CA TYR A 64 -8.62 6.99 -6.50
C TYR A 64 -9.09 7.37 -5.09
N LEU A 65 -8.60 6.69 -4.06
CA LEU A 65 -8.93 7.00 -2.66
C LEU A 65 -8.40 8.38 -2.23
N GLU A 66 -7.20 8.76 -2.64
CA GLU A 66 -6.65 10.10 -2.41
C GLU A 66 -7.54 11.18 -3.03
N GLU A 67 -7.96 10.97 -4.28
CA GLU A 67 -8.83 11.88 -5.00
C GLU A 67 -10.20 12.02 -4.30
N LEU A 68 -10.79 10.90 -3.85
CA LEU A 68 -12.01 10.91 -3.05
C LEU A 68 -11.83 11.63 -1.71
N CYS A 69 -10.72 11.40 -1.00
CA CYS A 69 -10.44 12.08 0.26
C CYS A 69 -10.36 13.60 0.04
N ARG A 70 -9.70 14.04 -1.03
CA ARG A 70 -9.61 15.46 -1.39
C ARG A 70 -10.98 16.07 -1.69
N ILE A 71 -11.79 15.40 -2.50
CA ILE A 71 -13.15 15.86 -2.83
C ILE A 71 -14.03 15.97 -1.57
N ASN A 72 -13.85 15.05 -0.62
CA ASN A 72 -14.61 14.99 0.62
C ASN A 72 -14.01 15.83 1.78
N GLY A 73 -12.97 16.63 1.53
CA GLY A 73 -12.34 17.47 2.57
C GLY A 73 -11.55 16.67 3.63
N GLN A 74 -11.09 15.47 3.28
CA GLN A 74 -10.34 14.55 4.15
C GLN A 74 -8.87 14.39 3.75
N ALA A 75 -8.38 15.17 2.78
CA ALA A 75 -6.98 15.11 2.32
C ALA A 75 -5.94 15.35 3.43
N GLU A 76 -6.30 16.07 4.49
CA GLU A 76 -5.40 16.30 5.62
C GLU A 76 -5.35 15.13 6.61
N LYS A 77 -6.32 14.21 6.55
CA LYS A 77 -6.49 13.11 7.49
C LYS A 77 -5.83 11.82 7.01
N PHE A 78 -5.92 11.53 5.72
CA PHE A 78 -5.43 10.28 5.13
C PHE A 78 -4.35 10.56 4.09
N VAL A 79 -3.21 9.89 4.25
CA VAL A 79 -2.12 9.87 3.26
C VAL A 79 -1.95 8.44 2.78
N PHE A 80 -1.79 8.28 1.47
CA PHE A 80 -1.57 6.98 0.85
C PHE A 80 -0.13 6.92 0.38
N VAL A 81 0.59 5.85 0.72
CA VAL A 81 2.00 5.68 0.33
C VAL A 81 2.09 4.61 -0.73
N SER A 82 2.81 4.89 -1.82
CA SER A 82 2.99 3.92 -2.91
C SER A 82 3.61 2.61 -2.41
N PRO A 83 3.08 1.43 -2.79
CA PRO A 83 3.67 0.16 -2.41
C PRO A 83 5.08 -0.04 -2.99
N SER A 84 5.43 0.65 -4.09
CA SER A 84 6.77 0.61 -4.69
C SER A 84 7.88 1.16 -3.78
N LEU A 85 7.51 1.97 -2.78
CA LEU A 85 8.45 2.59 -1.85
C LEU A 85 8.74 1.71 -0.63
N ILE A 86 7.87 0.74 -0.36
CA ILE A 86 7.81 0.03 0.92
C ILE A 86 7.92 -1.48 0.74
N SER A 87 7.43 -2.01 -0.39
CA SER A 87 7.50 -3.43 -0.69
C SER A 87 8.90 -3.80 -1.18
N PRO A 88 9.47 -4.94 -0.77
CA PRO A 88 10.72 -5.42 -1.34
C PRO A 88 10.53 -5.76 -2.81
N VAL A 89 11.49 -5.37 -3.65
CA VAL A 89 11.69 -6.01 -4.95
C VAL A 89 12.38 -7.36 -4.71
N ARG A 90 12.30 -8.31 -5.67
CA ARG A 90 12.88 -9.67 -5.52
C ARG A 90 14.37 -9.70 -5.15
N THR A 91 15.07 -8.57 -5.27
CA THR A 91 16.48 -8.36 -4.94
C THR A 91 16.72 -7.73 -3.55
N ASP A 92 15.67 -7.24 -2.87
CA ASP A 92 15.81 -6.28 -1.76
C ASP A 92 15.68 -6.92 -0.38
N THR A 93 15.85 -8.24 -0.29
CA THR A 93 15.76 -8.97 0.98
C THR A 93 16.98 -8.76 1.90
N GLU A 94 17.96 -7.97 1.47
CA GLU A 94 19.13 -7.58 2.28
C GLU A 94 18.86 -6.29 3.08
N ASP A 95 19.62 -6.09 4.17
CA ASP A 95 19.43 -4.96 5.09
C ASP A 95 19.51 -3.58 4.41
N ALA A 96 20.31 -3.44 3.36
CA ALA A 96 20.42 -2.21 2.58
C ALA A 96 19.10 -1.81 1.89
N GLY A 97 18.43 -2.77 1.24
CA GLY A 97 17.14 -2.51 0.60
C GLY A 97 16.03 -2.22 1.61
N ARG A 98 16.07 -2.81 2.80
CA ARG A 98 15.13 -2.48 3.89
C ARG A 98 15.36 -1.08 4.44
N ARG A 99 16.62 -0.64 4.55
CA ARG A 99 16.97 0.70 5.00
C ARG A 99 16.44 1.77 4.06
N GLU A 100 16.66 1.62 2.75
CA GLU A 100 16.15 2.56 1.74
C GLU A 100 14.63 2.71 1.82
N ARG A 101 13.91 1.59 1.94
CA ARG A 101 12.44 1.61 2.06
C ARG A 101 11.96 2.25 3.37
N ALA A 102 12.70 2.09 4.47
CA ALA A 102 12.44 2.80 5.72
C ALA A 102 12.69 4.31 5.59
N ASP A 103 13.74 4.72 4.87
CA ASP A 103 14.04 6.13 4.57
C ASP A 103 12.96 6.77 3.69
N ASN A 104 12.48 6.03 2.69
CA ASN A 104 11.34 6.44 1.87
C ASN A 104 10.12 6.70 2.75
N LEU A 105 9.76 5.76 3.64
CA LEU A 105 8.64 5.97 4.57
C LEU A 105 8.87 7.19 5.48
N LEU A 106 10.07 7.32 6.04
CA LEU A 106 10.44 8.43 6.92
C LEU A 106 10.23 9.79 6.24
N SER A 107 10.46 9.90 4.92
CA SER A 107 10.24 11.14 4.18
C SER A 107 8.78 11.63 4.25
N PHE A 108 7.80 10.71 4.31
CA PHE A 108 6.39 11.03 4.49
C PHE A 108 6.03 11.38 5.94
N LEU A 109 6.76 10.80 6.89
CA LEU A 109 6.48 10.95 8.31
C LEU A 109 7.13 12.20 8.91
N ARG A 110 8.26 12.67 8.38
CA ARG A 110 9.12 13.71 8.99
C ARG A 110 8.34 14.93 9.50
N ASP A 111 7.41 15.41 8.68
CA ASP A 111 6.57 16.59 8.98
C ASP A 111 5.09 16.21 9.18
N ALA A 112 4.82 14.98 9.62
CA ALA A 112 3.48 14.46 9.87
C ALA A 112 2.73 15.32 10.90
N PRO A 113 1.60 15.95 10.54
CA PRO A 113 0.71 16.55 11.51
C PRO A 113 0.12 15.50 12.46
N LYS A 114 -0.32 15.94 13.64
CA LYS A 114 -1.08 15.08 14.55
C LYS A 114 -2.37 14.60 13.88
N GLU A 115 -2.85 13.44 14.29
CA GLU A 115 -4.13 12.83 13.86
C GLU A 115 -4.18 12.43 12.38
N ARG A 116 -3.06 12.54 11.64
CA ARG A 116 -2.94 12.07 10.26
C ARG A 116 -2.56 10.59 10.24
N LEU A 117 -3.28 9.82 9.43
CA LEU A 117 -3.08 8.40 9.22
C LEU A 117 -2.45 8.12 7.87
N TYR A 118 -1.46 7.22 7.84
CA TYR A 118 -0.77 6.82 6.62
C TYR A 118 -1.14 5.38 6.26
N LEU A 119 -1.71 5.20 5.08
CA LEU A 119 -2.08 3.91 4.52
C LEU A 119 -0.95 3.40 3.64
N VAL A 120 -0.43 2.23 3.99
CA VAL A 120 0.79 1.67 3.44
C VAL A 120 0.54 0.24 2.99
N PRO A 121 0.07 0.02 1.75
CA PRO A 121 0.03 -1.31 1.15
C PRO A 121 1.46 -1.86 0.99
N HIS A 122 1.64 -3.12 1.32
CA HIS A 122 2.93 -3.80 1.25
C HIS A 122 2.76 -5.20 0.69
N ASN A 123 3.60 -5.55 -0.29
CA ASN A 123 3.61 -6.87 -0.92
C ASN A 123 4.80 -7.69 -0.43
N ARG A 124 4.53 -8.84 0.20
CA ARG A 124 5.53 -9.77 0.75
C ARG A 124 5.93 -10.86 -0.24
N GLY A 125 6.14 -10.48 -1.50
CA GLY A 125 6.54 -11.41 -2.56
C GLY A 125 5.41 -12.33 -3.02
N ARG A 126 4.22 -11.76 -3.26
CA ARG A 126 2.92 -12.34 -3.70
C ARG A 126 1.80 -12.36 -2.65
N HIS A 127 2.00 -11.68 -1.52
CA HIS A 127 0.96 -11.52 -0.50
C HIS A 127 0.81 -10.05 -0.11
N TRP A 128 -0.37 -9.48 -0.36
CA TRP A 128 -0.68 -8.09 -0.04
C TRP A 128 -1.21 -7.97 1.39
N VAL A 129 -0.64 -7.01 2.12
CA VAL A 129 -1.11 -6.57 3.44
C VAL A 129 -1.23 -5.05 3.46
N LEU A 130 -1.99 -4.52 4.41
CA LEU A 130 -2.14 -3.06 4.60
C LEU A 130 -1.71 -2.68 6.02
N GLY A 131 -0.76 -1.75 6.10
CA GLY A 131 -0.49 -0.98 7.31
C GLY A 131 -1.31 0.31 7.34
N VAL A 132 -1.91 0.63 8.49
CA VAL A 132 -2.37 1.98 8.80
C VAL A 132 -1.56 2.49 9.97
N ILE A 133 -0.89 3.62 9.76
CA ILE A 133 0.18 4.10 10.62
C ILE A 133 -0.25 5.42 11.26
N ASP A 134 -0.08 5.50 12.57
CA ASP A 134 -0.14 6.75 13.33
C ASP A 134 1.23 6.97 14.02
N PRO A 135 2.10 7.86 13.46
CA PRO A 135 3.40 8.12 14.06
C PRO A 135 3.27 8.78 15.45
N TRP A 136 2.23 9.58 15.65
CA TRP A 136 1.98 10.26 16.92
C TRP A 136 1.39 9.33 17.97
N GLU A 137 0.78 8.21 17.64
CA GLU A 137 0.39 7.19 18.63
C GLU A 137 1.41 6.05 18.76
N ASP A 138 2.55 6.13 18.06
CA ASP A 138 3.54 5.04 17.94
C ASP A 138 2.88 3.69 17.59
N LEU A 139 1.92 3.75 16.65
CA LEU A 139 0.96 2.68 16.37
C LEU A 139 0.95 2.29 14.89
N VAL A 140 0.99 0.98 14.64
CA VAL A 140 0.74 0.35 13.35
C VAL A 140 -0.44 -0.61 13.51
N LEU A 141 -1.54 -0.28 12.84
CA LEU A 141 -2.66 -1.18 12.62
C LEU A 141 -2.35 -2.03 11.39
N TYR A 142 -2.35 -3.36 11.55
CA TYR A 142 -1.92 -4.30 10.52
C TYR A 142 -3.08 -5.16 10.06
N PHE A 143 -3.41 -5.08 8.78
CA PHE A 143 -4.49 -5.82 8.13
C PHE A 143 -3.87 -6.86 7.20
N ASP A 144 -4.04 -8.12 7.58
CA ASP A 144 -3.55 -9.27 6.83
C ASP A 144 -4.72 -10.23 6.52
N PRO A 145 -5.15 -10.30 5.25
CA PRO A 145 -6.23 -11.19 4.81
C PRO A 145 -5.96 -12.67 5.08
N LEU A 146 -4.70 -13.11 5.18
CA LEU A 146 -4.33 -14.50 5.53
C LEU A 146 -4.12 -14.71 7.03
N ARG A 147 -4.03 -13.63 7.81
CA ARG A 147 -3.74 -13.66 9.26
C ARG A 147 -2.49 -14.46 9.61
N GLU A 148 -1.46 -14.34 8.77
CA GLU A 148 -0.18 -15.02 9.01
C GLU A 148 0.51 -14.45 10.25
N LYS A 149 1.11 -15.34 11.06
CA LYS A 149 1.79 -14.96 12.30
C LYS A 149 3.20 -14.39 12.10
N LYS A 150 3.75 -14.43 10.88
CA LYS A 150 5.16 -14.10 10.65
C LYS A 150 5.39 -12.60 10.73
N ARG A 151 6.21 -12.19 11.71
CA ARG A 151 6.82 -10.86 11.75
C ARG A 151 7.88 -10.81 10.66
N ASP A 152 7.46 -10.13 9.64
CA ASP A 152 7.99 -9.95 8.32
C ASP A 152 8.93 -8.75 8.25
N ASP A 153 9.60 -8.65 7.11
CA ASP A 153 10.34 -7.48 6.66
C ASP A 153 9.60 -6.15 6.90
N PHE A 154 8.27 -6.13 6.76
CA PHE A 154 7.41 -4.99 7.07
C PHE A 154 7.54 -4.52 8.53
N THR A 155 7.49 -5.45 9.49
CA THR A 155 7.62 -5.10 10.92
C THR A 155 8.98 -4.45 11.21
N GLU A 156 10.06 -4.96 10.63
CA GLU A 156 11.39 -4.39 10.81
C GLU A 156 11.54 -3.02 10.14
N LEU A 157 11.04 -2.88 8.91
CA LEU A 157 10.97 -1.61 8.19
C LEU A 157 10.23 -0.54 9.01
N MET A 158 9.06 -0.89 9.56
CA MET A 158 8.25 0.02 10.36
C MET A 158 8.99 0.45 11.64
N ASN A 159 9.61 -0.50 12.36
CA ASN A 159 10.39 -0.16 13.54
C ASN A 159 11.57 0.77 13.22
N MET A 160 12.25 0.58 12.08
CA MET A 160 13.33 1.48 11.66
C MET A 160 12.80 2.88 11.38
N ALA A 161 11.79 3.01 10.52
CA ALA A 161 11.22 4.30 10.16
C ALA A 161 10.70 5.09 11.38
N PHE A 162 10.01 4.41 12.31
CA PHE A 162 9.53 5.04 13.55
C PHE A 162 10.66 5.43 14.50
N THR A 163 11.72 4.62 14.59
CA THR A 163 12.88 4.94 15.42
C THR A 163 13.54 6.22 14.92
N ASP A 164 13.76 6.33 13.61
CA ASP A 164 14.37 7.51 13.01
C ASP A 164 13.45 8.73 13.05
N TRP A 165 12.14 8.54 12.86
CA TRP A 165 11.16 9.59 13.02
C TRP A 165 11.20 10.18 14.44
N LYS A 166 11.22 9.32 15.47
CA LYS A 166 11.36 9.73 16.87
C LYS A 166 12.67 10.50 17.12
N ILE A 167 13.78 10.07 16.53
CA ILE A 167 15.07 10.75 16.65
C ILE A 167 15.03 12.13 15.98
N THR A 168 14.55 12.19 14.73
CA THR A 168 14.58 13.40 13.90
C THR A 168 13.61 14.49 14.37
N THR A 169 12.46 14.11 14.94
CA THR A 169 11.46 15.06 15.45
C THR A 169 11.69 15.47 16.92
N GLY A 170 12.63 14.82 17.62
CA GLY A 170 12.85 15.02 19.05
C GLY A 170 11.80 14.35 19.95
N GLU A 171 10.79 13.69 19.38
CA GLU A 171 9.77 12.94 20.13
C GLU A 171 10.35 11.72 20.86
N GLY A 172 11.48 11.18 20.39
CA GLY A 172 12.24 10.12 21.07
C GLY A 172 12.94 10.55 22.37
N ILE A 173 12.95 11.84 22.70
CA ILE A 173 13.38 12.33 24.02
C ILE A 173 12.18 12.38 24.99
N ARG A 174 10.99 12.70 24.48
CA ARG A 174 9.74 12.78 25.26
C ARG A 174 9.15 11.39 25.55
N ARG A 175 9.24 10.49 24.58
CA ARG A 175 8.91 9.07 24.71
C ARG A 175 10.20 8.35 25.01
N ARG A 176 10.28 7.61 26.13
CA ARG A 176 11.48 6.82 26.46
C ARG A 176 11.96 6.08 25.21
N ARG A 177 13.23 6.24 24.84
CA ARG A 177 13.87 5.66 23.63
C ARG A 177 13.63 4.16 23.44
N ASP A 178 13.16 3.45 24.47
CA ASP A 178 12.97 2.00 24.52
C ASP A 178 11.54 1.51 24.22
N CYS A 179 10.58 2.39 23.93
CA CYS A 179 9.24 1.95 23.52
C CYS A 179 9.28 1.45 22.07
N LYS A 180 9.24 0.12 21.89
CA LYS A 180 8.98 -0.52 20.59
C LYS A 180 7.62 -0.06 20.07
N THR A 181 7.55 0.24 18.77
CA THR A 181 6.31 0.61 18.09
C THR A 181 5.24 -0.45 18.33
N LYS A 182 4.01 -0.01 18.63
CA LYS A 182 2.88 -0.89 18.92
C LYS A 182 2.31 -1.40 17.61
N PHE A 183 2.29 -2.73 17.45
CA PHE A 183 1.62 -3.39 16.34
C PHE A 183 0.31 -4.00 16.83
N SER A 184 -0.78 -3.69 16.14
CA SER A 184 -2.10 -4.26 16.41
C SER A 184 -2.61 -4.95 15.16
N ASN A 185 -2.75 -6.28 15.21
CA ASN A 185 -3.41 -7.02 14.15
C ASN A 185 -4.90 -6.69 14.17
N CYS A 186 -5.40 -6.13 13.08
CA CYS A 186 -6.78 -5.72 12.97
C CYS A 186 -7.63 -6.82 12.34
N PRO A 187 -8.86 -7.04 12.84
CA PRO A 187 -9.80 -7.93 12.17
C PRO A 187 -10.08 -7.43 10.76
N CYS A 188 -9.85 -8.30 9.79
CA CYS A 188 -10.31 -8.15 8.41
C CYS A 188 -10.96 -9.47 7.96
N PRO A 189 -11.82 -9.42 6.94
CA PRO A 189 -12.33 -10.61 6.27
C PRO A 189 -11.19 -11.56 5.86
N LEU A 190 -11.37 -12.85 6.12
CA LEU A 190 -10.36 -13.88 5.89
C LEU A 190 -10.39 -14.30 4.42
N GLN A 191 -9.24 -14.30 3.77
CA GLN A 191 -9.08 -14.87 2.44
C GLN A 191 -9.09 -16.40 2.50
N GLU A 192 -9.90 -17.02 1.64
CA GLU A 192 -9.96 -18.49 1.51
C GLU A 192 -9.04 -19.03 0.40
N GLY A 193 -8.89 -18.29 -0.70
CA GLY A 193 -8.07 -18.67 -1.84
C GLY A 193 -6.62 -18.20 -1.74
N SER A 194 -5.91 -18.18 -2.88
CA SER A 194 -4.47 -17.82 -2.93
C SER A 194 -4.17 -16.51 -3.65
N VAL A 195 -5.15 -15.81 -4.21
CA VAL A 195 -4.93 -14.66 -5.10
C VAL A 195 -5.67 -13.39 -4.67
N GLU A 196 -6.53 -13.50 -3.66
CA GLU A 196 -7.52 -12.48 -3.35
C GLU A 196 -6.97 -11.36 -2.46
N CYS A 197 -5.79 -11.54 -1.86
CA CYS A 197 -5.23 -10.63 -0.84
C CYS A 197 -5.26 -9.16 -1.27
N GLY A 198 -4.93 -8.88 -2.53
CA GLY A 198 -4.97 -7.54 -3.09
C GLY A 198 -6.39 -6.94 -3.08
N TYR A 199 -7.43 -7.71 -3.38
CA TYR A 199 -8.82 -7.22 -3.38
C TYR A 199 -9.31 -6.87 -1.97
N PHE A 200 -8.86 -7.59 -0.94
CA PHE A 200 -9.13 -7.19 0.45
C PHE A 200 -8.47 -5.84 0.79
N ILE A 201 -7.30 -5.53 0.22
CA ILE A 201 -6.66 -4.21 0.38
C ILE A 201 -7.50 -3.11 -0.32
N LEU A 202 -8.15 -3.46 -1.43
CA LEU A 202 -9.08 -2.57 -2.12
C LEU A 202 -10.43 -2.41 -1.40
N GLY A 203 -10.66 -3.08 -0.26
CA GLY A 203 -11.96 -3.10 0.40
C GLY A 203 -13.06 -3.86 -0.38
N GLU A 204 -12.68 -4.56 -1.46
CA GLU A 204 -13.55 -5.40 -2.27
C GLU A 204 -13.60 -6.79 -1.63
N ASN A 205 -14.53 -6.99 -0.70
CA ASN A 205 -14.85 -8.33 -0.22
C ASN A 205 -15.70 -9.01 -1.30
N GLY A 206 -15.19 -10.06 -1.92
CA GLY A 206 -15.85 -10.73 -3.05
C GLY A 206 -17.36 -10.94 -2.86
N LEU A 207 -18.13 -10.47 -3.86
CA LEU A 207 -19.56 -10.71 -4.15
C LEU A 207 -20.53 -9.80 -3.37
N ASP A 208 -20.95 -8.65 -3.92
CA ASP A 208 -22.11 -8.54 -4.83
C ASP A 208 -21.75 -8.46 -6.35
N MET A 209 -21.29 -9.57 -6.95
CA MET A 209 -21.08 -9.71 -8.39
C MET A 209 -21.54 -11.07 -8.91
#